data_AF-A0A9X1SDF6-F1
#
_entry.id   AF-A0A9X1SDF6-F1
#
_cell.length_a   1.000
_cell.length_b   1.000
_cell.length_c   1.000
_cell.angle_alpha   90.00
_cell.angle_beta   90.00
_cell.angle_gamma   90.00
#
_symmetry.space_group_name_H-M   'P 1'
#
loop_
_entity.id
_entity.type
_entity.pdbx_description
1 polymer ?
#
loop_
_entity_poly.entity_id
_entity_poly.type
_entity_poly.pdbx_seq_one_letter_code
_entity_poly.pdbx_strand_id
1 'polypeptide(L)'
;MEPEHKRKLHARINGWFAENARDLPWRDPECSPWGILVSEVMLQQTPVVRVLPVWHEWMERWPEPAALAAEPSGEAVRAWGRLGYPRRALRLHAAAAAITEVHGGKVPDTHAALLTLPGVGDYTAAAVASFAFGRRETVVDTNIRRVHARLITGNALPSQSLTAAEMRLADSLLPDADAEAVAWNASVMELGAMVCTARSPRCEECPVLSNCAWVQAGRPEPHYIPKGQAWHGTDRQVRGAMMAVLRQAEGPVLRELLLTGPVDLGAPAADSSLSPLGALHALSAPQEQLERALAGLLRDGLAELSDAGVRLPA
;
A
#
# COMPACT_ATOMS: atom_id res chain seq x y z
N MET A 1 -8.03 28.59 -12.25
CA MET A 1 -6.65 28.91 -12.67
C MET A 1 -6.70 29.17 -14.17
N GLU A 2 -6.10 30.26 -14.65
CA GLU A 2 -6.07 30.55 -16.10
C GLU A 2 -5.45 29.38 -16.88
N PRO A 3 -5.98 29.01 -18.06
CA PRO A 3 -5.50 27.87 -18.84
C PRO A 3 -3.99 27.89 -19.13
N GLU A 4 -3.44 29.08 -19.37
CA GLU A 4 -2.00 29.27 -19.62
C GLU A 4 -1.14 28.95 -18.40
N HIS A 5 -1.59 29.33 -17.20
CA HIS A 5 -0.90 28.98 -15.96
C HIS A 5 -0.95 27.47 -15.70
N LYS A 6 -2.09 26.81 -16.00
CA LYS A 6 -2.24 25.36 -15.89
C LYS A 6 -1.28 24.62 -16.84
N ARG A 7 -1.18 25.04 -18.10
CA ARG A 7 -0.22 24.47 -19.06
C ARG A 7 1.25 24.61 -18.63
N LYS A 8 1.65 25.79 -18.16
CA LYS A 8 3.01 26.02 -17.64
C LYS A 8 3.31 25.16 -16.42
N LEU A 9 2.33 24.98 -15.55
CA LEU A 9 2.44 24.10 -14.40
C LEU A 9 2.67 22.64 -14.82
N HIS A 10 1.86 22.14 -15.76
CA HIS A 10 2.01 20.79 -16.33
C HIS A 10 3.39 20.60 -16.94
N ALA A 11 3.83 21.51 -17.82
CA ALA A 11 5.13 21.42 -18.48
C ALA A 11 6.30 21.36 -17.50
N ARG A 12 6.28 22.16 -16.43
CA ARG A 12 7.36 22.17 -15.41
C ARG A 12 7.42 20.88 -14.60
N ILE A 13 6.29 20.37 -14.14
CA ILE A 13 6.25 19.16 -13.32
C ILE A 13 6.54 17.92 -14.17
N ASN A 14 5.97 17.82 -15.37
CA ASN A 14 6.22 16.70 -16.28
C ASN A 14 7.66 16.72 -16.81
N GLY A 15 8.22 17.90 -17.10
CA GLY A 15 9.63 18.04 -17.49
C GLY A 15 10.58 17.60 -16.37
N TRP A 16 10.32 18.03 -15.14
CA TRP A 16 11.07 17.55 -13.98
C TRP A 16 10.96 16.02 -13.81
N PHE A 17 9.75 15.46 -13.96
CA PHE A 17 9.56 14.01 -13.85
C PHE A 17 10.34 13.24 -14.91
N ALA A 18 10.35 13.70 -16.17
CA ALA A 18 11.10 13.05 -17.24
C ALA A 18 12.61 12.92 -16.94
N GLU A 19 13.17 13.85 -16.18
CA GLU A 19 14.60 13.86 -15.82
C GLU A 19 14.89 13.19 -14.45
N ASN A 20 13.92 13.12 -13.55
CA ASN A 20 14.13 12.78 -12.13
C ASN A 20 13.30 11.60 -11.63
N ALA A 21 12.42 11.02 -12.45
CA ALA A 21 11.62 9.87 -12.06
C ALA A 21 12.51 8.72 -11.60
N ARG A 22 12.15 8.12 -10.46
CA ARG A 22 12.76 6.86 -10.06
C ARG A 22 12.41 5.77 -11.07
N ASP A 23 13.44 5.02 -11.44
CA ASP A 23 13.32 3.77 -12.16
C ASP A 23 12.65 2.72 -11.26
N LEU A 24 11.42 2.36 -11.61
CA LEU A 24 10.58 1.44 -10.85
C LEU A 24 9.97 0.45 -11.83
N PRO A 25 9.97 -0.86 -11.53
CA PRO A 25 9.60 -1.87 -12.51
C PRO A 25 8.14 -1.79 -12.95
N TRP A 26 7.24 -1.31 -12.08
CA TRP A 26 5.84 -1.06 -12.42
C TRP A 26 5.60 0.24 -13.22
N ARG A 27 6.65 0.99 -13.55
CA ARG A 27 6.61 2.10 -14.51
C ARG A 27 7.23 1.73 -15.86
N ASP A 28 7.81 0.54 -15.96
CA ASP A 28 8.35 0.05 -17.22
C ASP A 28 7.21 -0.08 -18.25
N PRO A 29 7.37 0.41 -19.48
CA PRO A 29 6.36 0.26 -20.54
C PRO A 29 5.96 -1.19 -20.83
N GLU A 30 6.81 -2.17 -20.52
CA GLU A 30 6.55 -3.60 -20.67
C GLU A 30 5.86 -4.22 -19.44
N CYS A 31 5.68 -3.45 -18.34
CA CYS A 31 4.99 -3.96 -17.17
C CYS A 31 3.53 -4.27 -17.47
N SER A 32 3.09 -5.49 -17.14
CA SER A 32 1.71 -5.90 -17.36
C SER A 32 0.73 -5.14 -16.46
N PRO A 33 -0.56 -5.03 -16.85
CA PRO A 33 -1.61 -4.52 -15.97
C PRO A 33 -1.73 -5.28 -14.65
N TRP A 34 -1.39 -6.57 -14.63
CA TRP A 34 -1.31 -7.37 -13.42
C TRP A 34 -0.18 -6.88 -12.50
N GLY A 35 1.02 -6.66 -13.05
CA GLY A 35 2.15 -6.12 -12.30
C GLY A 35 1.86 -4.75 -11.68
N ILE A 36 1.17 -3.87 -12.42
CA ILE A 36 0.73 -2.55 -11.95
C ILE A 36 -0.32 -2.70 -10.83
N LEU A 37 -1.31 -3.57 -10.97
CA LEU A 37 -2.29 -3.84 -9.92
C LEU A 37 -1.61 -4.35 -8.63
N VAL A 38 -0.67 -5.30 -8.76
CA VAL A 38 0.10 -5.83 -7.63
C VAL A 38 0.89 -4.72 -6.94
N SER A 39 1.60 -3.87 -7.69
CA SER A 39 2.35 -2.75 -7.10
C SER A 39 1.43 -1.76 -6.39
N GLU A 40 0.30 -1.39 -7.00
CA GLU A 40 -0.64 -0.44 -6.39
C GLU A 40 -1.21 -0.97 -5.08
N VAL A 41 -1.55 -2.27 -4.99
CA VAL A 41 -2.02 -2.87 -3.74
C VAL A 41 -0.90 -2.92 -2.70
N MET A 42 0.34 -3.24 -3.08
CA MET A 42 1.49 -3.28 -2.17
C MET A 42 1.86 -1.88 -1.63
N LEU A 43 1.82 -0.85 -2.48
CA LEU A 43 2.23 0.53 -2.14
C LEU A 43 1.24 1.25 -1.20
N GLN A 44 0.04 0.73 -1.00
CA GLN A 44 -0.90 1.26 -0.01
C GLN A 44 -0.29 1.29 1.39
N GLN A 45 0.09 2.46 1.88
CA GLN A 45 0.71 2.63 3.21
C GLN A 45 2.03 1.84 3.41
N THR A 46 2.71 1.46 2.34
CA THR A 46 4.01 0.77 2.41
C THR A 46 5.03 1.48 1.51
N PRO A 47 6.18 1.94 2.04
CA PRO A 47 7.19 2.63 1.24
C PRO A 47 7.76 1.77 0.11
N VAL A 48 8.06 2.40 -1.02
CA VAL A 48 8.64 1.78 -2.23
C VAL A 48 9.83 0.86 -1.91
N VAL A 49 10.77 1.30 -1.07
CA VAL A 49 11.97 0.52 -0.71
C VAL A 49 11.64 -0.84 -0.06
N ARG A 50 10.47 -0.96 0.59
CA ARG A 50 10.01 -2.22 1.17
C ARG A 50 9.23 -3.06 0.17
N VAL A 51 8.52 -2.43 -0.76
CA VAL A 51 7.71 -3.09 -1.78
C VAL A 51 8.58 -3.70 -2.87
N LEU A 52 9.59 -2.97 -3.34
CA LEU A 52 10.38 -3.32 -4.51
C LEU A 52 10.91 -4.78 -4.52
N PRO A 53 11.61 -5.28 -3.48
CA PRO A 53 12.08 -6.66 -3.49
C PRO A 53 10.93 -7.68 -3.48
N VAL A 54 9.88 -7.42 -2.71
CA VAL A 54 8.72 -8.32 -2.62
C VAL A 54 7.93 -8.36 -3.93
N TRP A 55 7.84 -7.23 -4.64
CA TRP A 55 7.21 -7.18 -5.96
C TRP A 55 7.97 -8.04 -6.97
N HIS A 56 9.30 -8.00 -6.99
CA HIS A 56 10.09 -8.86 -7.88
C HIS A 56 9.86 -10.34 -7.58
N GLU A 57 9.94 -10.76 -6.32
CA GLU A 57 9.66 -12.15 -5.91
C GLU A 57 8.24 -12.58 -6.30
N TRP A 58 7.26 -11.68 -6.15
CA TRP A 58 5.87 -11.94 -6.53
C TRP A 58 5.68 -12.08 -8.03
N MET A 59 6.30 -11.23 -8.84
CA MET A 59 6.17 -11.27 -10.29
C MET A 59 6.93 -12.43 -10.91
N GLU A 60 8.01 -12.90 -10.26
CA GLU A 60 8.70 -14.13 -10.64
C GLU A 60 7.85 -15.37 -10.34
N ARG A 61 7.23 -15.44 -9.15
CA ARG A 61 6.40 -16.58 -8.74
C ARG A 61 5.02 -16.60 -9.43
N TRP A 62 4.40 -15.43 -9.57
CA TRP A 62 3.02 -15.27 -10.05
C TRP A 62 2.94 -14.15 -11.12
N PRO A 63 3.50 -14.38 -12.32
CA PRO A 63 3.54 -13.39 -13.39
C PRO A 63 2.16 -13.03 -13.96
N GLU A 64 1.14 -13.84 -13.69
CA GLU A 64 -0.23 -13.67 -14.16
C GLU A 64 -1.25 -13.92 -13.03
N PRO A 65 -2.47 -13.35 -13.11
CA PRO A 65 -3.51 -13.56 -12.11
C PRO A 65 -3.81 -15.04 -11.84
N ALA A 66 -3.85 -15.86 -12.90
CA ALA A 66 -4.14 -17.29 -12.79
C ALA A 66 -3.10 -18.05 -11.95
N ALA A 67 -1.82 -17.63 -12.01
CA ALA A 67 -0.76 -18.25 -11.24
C ALA A 67 -0.94 -18.03 -9.73
N LEU A 68 -1.37 -16.82 -9.32
CA LEU A 68 -1.69 -16.56 -7.92
C LEU A 68 -3.00 -17.25 -7.49
N ALA A 69 -4.02 -17.23 -8.35
CA ALA A 69 -5.32 -17.82 -8.05
C ALA A 69 -5.29 -19.34 -7.87
N ALA A 70 -4.33 -20.03 -8.51
CA ALA A 70 -4.15 -21.47 -8.40
C ALA A 70 -3.56 -21.93 -7.06
N GLU A 71 -3.02 -21.01 -6.26
CA GLU A 71 -2.38 -21.32 -4.98
C GLU A 71 -3.33 -21.08 -3.80
N PRO A 72 -3.12 -21.77 -2.66
CA PRO A 72 -3.79 -21.44 -1.41
C PRO A 72 -3.66 -19.95 -1.07
N SER A 73 -4.73 -19.36 -0.53
CA SER A 73 -4.72 -17.93 -0.16
C SER A 73 -3.67 -17.62 0.93
N GLY A 74 -3.31 -18.63 1.73
CA GLY A 74 -2.23 -18.58 2.70
C GLY A 74 -0.84 -18.37 2.09
N GLU A 75 -0.59 -18.86 0.86
CA GLU A 75 0.68 -18.62 0.17
C GLU A 75 0.87 -17.14 -0.16
N ALA A 76 -0.21 -16.46 -0.59
CA ALA A 76 -0.20 -15.01 -0.77
C ALA A 76 0.13 -14.30 0.54
N VAL A 77 -0.47 -14.71 1.67
CA VAL A 77 -0.20 -14.13 2.99
C VAL A 77 1.23 -14.38 3.46
N ARG A 78 1.80 -15.54 3.12
CA ARG A 78 3.20 -15.91 3.41
C ARG A 78 4.16 -15.04 2.60
N ALA A 79 4.00 -14.99 1.29
CA ALA A 79 4.81 -14.18 0.37
C ALA A 79 4.67 -12.66 0.61
N TRP A 80 3.53 -12.20 1.14
CA TRP A 80 3.35 -10.79 1.53
C TRP A 80 4.34 -10.34 2.63
N GLY A 81 4.85 -11.29 3.41
CA GLY A 81 5.87 -11.06 4.42
C GLY A 81 5.56 -9.87 5.32
N ARG A 82 6.52 -8.97 5.49
CA ARG A 82 6.42 -7.87 6.46
C ARG A 82 5.85 -6.57 5.88
N LEU A 83 5.26 -6.55 4.68
CA LEU A 83 4.73 -5.32 4.06
C LEU A 83 3.65 -4.61 4.90
N GLY A 84 3.05 -5.31 5.87
CA GLY A 84 2.01 -4.80 6.75
C GLY A 84 0.62 -4.93 6.12
N TYR A 85 -0.43 -4.83 6.95
CA TYR A 85 -1.82 -5.02 6.52
C TYR A 85 -2.03 -6.29 5.67
N PRO A 86 -1.76 -7.49 6.21
CA PRO A 86 -1.70 -8.74 5.43
C PRO A 86 -3.04 -9.14 4.80
N ARG A 87 -4.17 -8.57 5.23
CA ARG A 87 -5.47 -8.74 4.56
C ARG A 87 -5.44 -8.27 3.10
N ARG A 88 -4.54 -7.35 2.73
CA ARG A 88 -4.33 -6.95 1.34
C ARG A 88 -3.89 -8.12 0.46
N ALA A 89 -3.09 -9.06 0.98
CA ALA A 89 -2.69 -10.25 0.25
C ALA A 89 -3.89 -11.15 -0.07
N LEU A 90 -4.78 -11.38 0.92
CA LEU A 90 -6.02 -12.15 0.72
C LEU A 90 -6.94 -11.48 -0.30
N ARG A 91 -7.04 -10.14 -0.27
CA ARG A 91 -7.85 -9.40 -1.22
C ARG A 91 -7.28 -9.45 -2.63
N LEU A 92 -5.95 -9.34 -2.77
CA LEU A 92 -5.26 -9.47 -4.04
C LEU A 92 -5.39 -10.89 -4.62
N HIS A 93 -5.31 -11.92 -3.78
CA HIS A 93 -5.59 -13.30 -4.18
C HIS A 93 -7.04 -13.47 -4.67
N ALA A 94 -8.02 -12.97 -3.92
CA ALA A 94 -9.41 -12.97 -4.34
C ALA A 94 -9.65 -12.17 -5.64
N ALA A 95 -8.94 -11.04 -5.83
CA ALA A 95 -8.98 -10.30 -7.08
C ALA A 95 -8.37 -11.10 -8.25
N ALA A 96 -7.28 -11.83 -8.00
CA ALA A 96 -6.66 -12.69 -9.01
C ALA A 96 -7.60 -13.83 -9.44
N ALA A 97 -8.31 -14.45 -8.49
CA ALA A 97 -9.35 -15.43 -8.77
C ALA A 97 -10.49 -14.83 -9.61
N ALA A 98 -11.02 -13.66 -9.21
CA ALA A 98 -12.06 -12.97 -9.96
C ALA A 98 -11.61 -12.58 -11.38
N ILE A 99 -10.38 -12.09 -11.55
CA ILE A 99 -9.80 -11.80 -12.88
C ILE A 99 -9.72 -13.06 -13.74
N THR A 100 -9.30 -14.18 -13.15
CA THR A 100 -9.17 -15.46 -13.85
C THR A 100 -10.52 -16.01 -14.29
N GLU A 101 -11.49 -16.07 -13.38
CA GLU A 101 -12.78 -16.72 -13.59
C GLU A 101 -13.78 -15.85 -14.36
N VAL A 102 -13.85 -14.56 -14.03
CA VAL A 102 -14.88 -13.65 -14.57
C VAL A 102 -14.37 -12.83 -15.75
N HIS A 103 -13.08 -12.49 -15.78
CA HIS A 103 -12.48 -11.64 -16.80
C HIS A 103 -11.52 -12.38 -17.75
N GLY A 104 -11.52 -13.72 -17.72
CA GLY A 104 -10.73 -14.54 -18.64
C GLY A 104 -9.21 -14.33 -18.50
N GLY A 105 -8.74 -14.10 -17.28
CA GLY A 105 -7.31 -13.89 -16.97
C GLY A 105 -6.79 -12.49 -17.29
N LYS A 106 -7.63 -11.58 -17.80
CA LYS A 106 -7.22 -10.22 -18.15
C LYS A 106 -7.71 -9.22 -17.11
N VAL A 107 -6.80 -8.40 -16.59
CA VAL A 107 -7.17 -7.26 -15.75
C VAL A 107 -8.14 -6.36 -16.55
N PRO A 108 -9.33 -6.01 -16.02
CA PRO A 108 -10.27 -5.17 -16.73
C PRO A 108 -9.73 -3.75 -16.92
N ASP A 109 -10.05 -3.13 -18.06
CA ASP A 109 -9.45 -1.87 -18.52
C ASP A 109 -10.27 -0.60 -18.24
N THR A 110 -11.42 -0.76 -17.58
CA THR A 110 -12.30 0.37 -17.20
C THR A 110 -12.37 0.51 -15.69
N HIS A 111 -12.45 1.76 -15.22
CA HIS A 111 -12.62 2.08 -13.80
C HIS A 111 -13.79 1.33 -13.16
N ALA A 112 -14.95 1.32 -13.83
CA ALA A 112 -16.15 0.66 -13.33
C ALA A 112 -15.95 -0.86 -13.16
N ALA A 113 -15.28 -1.52 -14.10
CA ALA A 113 -15.00 -2.94 -13.99
C ALA A 113 -13.92 -3.24 -12.93
N LEU A 114 -12.87 -2.42 -12.84
CA LEU A 114 -11.84 -2.54 -11.79
C LEU A 114 -12.44 -2.44 -10.39
N LEU A 115 -13.40 -1.54 -10.18
CA LEU A 115 -14.13 -1.41 -8.91
C LEU A 115 -14.92 -2.65 -8.48
N THR A 116 -15.22 -3.56 -9.40
CA THR A 116 -15.90 -4.82 -9.05
C THR A 116 -14.96 -5.85 -8.43
N LEU A 117 -13.64 -5.67 -8.56
CA LEU A 117 -12.66 -6.62 -8.06
C LEU A 117 -12.54 -6.56 -6.53
N PRO A 118 -12.46 -7.71 -5.85
CA PRO A 118 -12.28 -7.78 -4.40
C PRO A 118 -11.11 -6.93 -3.88
N GLY A 119 -11.42 -5.95 -3.02
CA GLY A 119 -10.41 -5.10 -2.38
C GLY A 119 -9.81 -4.01 -3.27
N VAL A 120 -10.29 -3.86 -4.50
CA VAL A 120 -10.00 -2.68 -5.33
C VAL A 120 -10.99 -1.57 -4.97
N GLY A 121 -10.47 -0.51 -4.36
CA GLY A 121 -11.23 0.71 -4.09
C GLY A 121 -11.03 1.76 -5.19
N ASP A 122 -11.76 2.87 -5.07
CA ASP A 122 -11.75 4.01 -6.01
C ASP A 122 -10.34 4.46 -6.42
N TYR A 123 -9.45 4.67 -5.44
CA TYR A 123 -8.05 5.02 -5.72
C TYR A 123 -7.35 3.98 -6.61
N THR A 124 -7.43 2.69 -6.26
CA THR A 124 -6.70 1.64 -7.00
C THR A 124 -7.31 1.40 -8.37
N ALA A 125 -8.64 1.51 -8.51
CA ALA A 125 -9.29 1.45 -9.82
C ALA A 125 -8.82 2.61 -10.73
N ALA A 126 -8.81 3.85 -10.22
CA ALA A 126 -8.32 5.01 -10.95
C ALA A 126 -6.84 4.90 -11.31
N ALA A 127 -6.00 4.45 -10.37
CA ALA A 127 -4.56 4.28 -10.59
C ALA A 127 -4.28 3.21 -11.66
N VAL A 128 -4.93 2.06 -11.61
CA VAL A 128 -4.74 0.99 -12.61
C VAL A 128 -5.30 1.40 -13.97
N ALA A 129 -6.50 1.98 -14.04
CA ALA A 129 -7.05 2.50 -15.30
C ALA A 129 -6.14 3.57 -15.93
N SER A 130 -5.56 4.45 -15.12
CA SER A 130 -4.59 5.45 -15.60
C SER A 130 -3.28 4.82 -16.04
N PHE A 131 -2.57 4.13 -15.15
CA PHE A 131 -1.19 3.72 -15.40
C PHE A 131 -1.07 2.49 -16.29
N ALA A 132 -2.03 1.55 -16.23
CA ALA A 132 -1.98 0.34 -17.05
C ALA A 132 -2.68 0.48 -18.41
N PHE A 133 -3.74 1.30 -18.48
CA PHE A 133 -4.60 1.38 -19.66
C PHE A 133 -4.65 2.78 -20.29
N GLY A 134 -3.85 3.72 -19.78
CA GLY A 134 -3.70 5.04 -20.35
C GLY A 134 -4.95 5.91 -20.24
N ARG A 135 -5.92 5.57 -19.38
CA ARG A 135 -7.19 6.31 -19.27
C ARG A 135 -7.00 7.62 -18.51
N ARG A 136 -7.69 8.68 -18.92
CA ARG A 136 -7.82 9.90 -18.10
C ARG A 136 -8.67 9.62 -16.86
N GLU A 137 -7.99 9.33 -15.76
CA GLU A 137 -8.59 9.14 -14.44
C GLU A 137 -8.00 10.10 -13.41
N THR A 138 -8.84 10.55 -12.47
CA THR A 138 -8.40 11.43 -11.37
C THR A 138 -7.79 10.58 -10.26
N VAL A 139 -6.46 10.45 -10.27
CA VAL A 139 -5.72 9.69 -9.25
C VAL A 139 -5.32 10.62 -8.10
N VAL A 140 -5.72 10.27 -6.87
CA VAL A 140 -5.51 11.14 -5.70
C VAL A 140 -5.02 10.35 -4.50
N ASP A 141 -3.70 10.22 -4.39
CA ASP A 141 -3.03 9.64 -3.22
C ASP A 141 -2.63 10.71 -2.19
N THR A 142 -2.01 10.30 -1.09
CA THR A 142 -1.53 11.24 -0.05
C THR A 142 -0.44 12.20 -0.54
N ASN A 143 0.33 11.84 -1.56
CA ASN A 143 1.35 12.70 -2.15
C ASN A 143 0.73 13.79 -3.01
N ILE A 144 -0.15 13.43 -3.93
CA ILE A 144 -0.90 14.35 -4.79
C ILE A 144 -1.71 15.34 -3.95
N ARG A 145 -2.45 14.84 -2.95
CA ARG A 145 -3.21 15.70 -2.02
C ARG A 145 -2.34 16.75 -1.37
N ARG A 146 -1.14 16.37 -0.91
CA ARG A 146 -0.21 17.30 -0.25
C ARG A 146 0.39 18.31 -1.23
N VAL A 147 0.76 17.90 -2.43
CA VAL A 147 1.24 18.82 -3.46
C VAL A 147 0.15 19.83 -3.79
N HIS A 148 -1.07 19.39 -4.08
CA HIS A 148 -2.20 20.27 -4.39
C HIS A 148 -2.54 21.21 -3.23
N ALA A 149 -2.56 20.70 -1.99
CA ALA A 149 -2.82 21.51 -0.80
C ALA A 149 -1.82 22.67 -0.69
N ARG A 150 -0.52 22.39 -0.81
CA ARG A 150 0.54 23.40 -0.69
C ARG A 150 0.60 24.34 -1.89
N LEU A 151 0.64 23.77 -3.08
CA LEU A 151 0.85 24.49 -4.33
C LEU A 151 -0.33 25.40 -4.65
N ILE A 152 -1.56 24.89 -4.51
CA ILE A 152 -2.77 25.59 -5.00
C ILE A 152 -3.54 26.27 -3.88
N THR A 153 -3.74 25.58 -2.76
CA THR A 153 -4.60 26.10 -1.68
C THR A 153 -3.83 26.84 -0.57
N GLY A 154 -2.50 26.79 -0.59
CA GLY A 154 -1.66 27.43 0.42
C GLY A 154 -1.59 26.71 1.77
N ASN A 155 -2.13 25.50 1.87
CA ASN A 155 -2.21 24.75 3.12
C ASN A 155 -1.01 23.80 3.28
N ALA A 156 -0.42 23.76 4.49
CA ALA A 156 0.73 22.89 4.78
C ALA A 156 0.42 21.40 4.67
N LEU A 157 -0.81 21.01 5.02
CA LEU A 157 -1.35 19.65 4.94
C LEU A 157 -2.74 19.68 4.28
N PRO A 158 -3.12 18.62 3.56
CA PRO A 158 -4.50 18.42 3.13
C PRO A 158 -5.41 18.11 4.34
N SER A 159 -6.70 17.98 4.10
CA SER A 159 -7.69 17.56 5.10
C SER A 159 -7.33 16.19 5.69
N GLN A 160 -7.83 15.87 6.89
CA GLN A 160 -7.53 14.58 7.55
C GLN A 160 -7.96 13.36 6.73
N SER A 161 -9.07 13.48 6.00
CA SER A 161 -9.58 12.51 5.02
C SER A 161 -9.79 13.19 3.66
N LEU A 162 -9.80 12.39 2.58
CA LEU A 162 -10.07 12.88 1.24
C LEU A 162 -11.47 13.52 1.19
N THR A 163 -11.57 14.75 0.69
CA THR A 163 -12.83 15.48 0.56
C THR A 163 -13.27 15.64 -0.89
N ALA A 164 -14.56 15.89 -1.11
CA ALA A 164 -15.07 16.21 -2.44
C ALA A 164 -14.44 17.48 -3.04
N ALA A 165 -14.01 18.43 -2.20
CA ALA A 165 -13.30 19.63 -2.67
C ALA A 165 -11.89 19.30 -3.18
N GLU A 166 -11.17 18.41 -2.50
CA GLU A 166 -9.86 17.93 -2.94
C GLU A 166 -9.96 17.10 -4.24
N MET A 167 -11.01 16.28 -4.40
CA MET A 167 -11.27 15.56 -5.65
C MET A 167 -11.56 16.51 -6.81
N ARG A 168 -12.46 17.49 -6.63
CA ARG A 168 -12.74 18.51 -7.66
C ARG A 168 -11.50 19.31 -8.02
N LEU A 169 -10.66 19.64 -7.04
CA LEU A 169 -9.39 20.31 -7.29
C LEU A 169 -8.47 19.44 -8.17
N ALA A 170 -8.30 18.17 -7.82
CA ALA A 170 -7.45 17.26 -8.59
C ALA A 170 -7.96 17.09 -10.04
N ASP A 171 -9.26 16.86 -10.24
CA ASP A 171 -9.86 16.75 -11.58
C ASP A 171 -9.70 18.06 -12.36
N SER A 172 -9.90 19.23 -11.73
CA SER A 172 -9.70 20.52 -12.38
C SER A 172 -8.26 20.78 -12.83
N LEU A 173 -7.28 20.07 -12.25
CA LEU A 173 -5.86 20.15 -12.61
C LEU A 173 -5.46 19.10 -13.64
N LEU A 174 -6.27 18.07 -13.86
CA LEU A 174 -5.99 17.00 -14.81
C LEU A 174 -6.05 17.55 -16.26
N PRO A 175 -5.05 17.27 -17.12
CA PRO A 175 -5.13 17.49 -18.56
C PRO A 175 -6.33 16.79 -19.21
N ASP A 176 -6.78 17.27 -20.37
CA ASP A 176 -7.91 16.69 -21.10
C ASP A 176 -7.50 15.47 -21.95
N ALA A 177 -6.27 15.44 -22.45
CA ALA A 177 -5.74 14.32 -23.21
C ALA A 177 -5.28 13.18 -22.28
N ASP A 178 -5.67 11.96 -22.60
CA ASP A 178 -5.35 10.73 -21.87
C ASP A 178 -3.85 10.61 -21.52
N ALA A 179 -2.96 10.67 -22.50
CA ALA A 179 -1.52 10.53 -22.28
C ALA A 179 -0.96 11.63 -21.35
N GLU A 180 -1.43 12.87 -21.50
CA GLU A 180 -1.00 13.98 -20.64
C GLU A 180 -1.52 13.82 -19.21
N ALA A 181 -2.75 13.31 -19.04
CA ALA A 181 -3.35 13.03 -17.74
C ALA A 181 -2.59 11.94 -16.97
N VAL A 182 -2.20 10.87 -17.66
CA VAL A 182 -1.38 9.79 -17.09
C VAL A 182 -0.01 10.32 -16.66
N ALA A 183 0.66 11.09 -17.52
CA ALA A 183 1.93 11.72 -17.20
C ALA A 183 1.81 12.66 -15.99
N TRP A 184 0.73 13.46 -15.93
CA TRP A 184 0.47 14.36 -14.82
C TRP A 184 0.29 13.61 -13.48
N ASN A 185 -0.53 12.55 -13.47
CA ASN A 185 -0.74 11.72 -12.28
C ASN A 185 0.59 11.18 -11.73
N ALA A 186 1.41 10.58 -12.59
CA ALA A 186 2.71 10.03 -12.21
C ALA A 186 3.67 11.14 -11.73
N SER A 187 3.71 12.27 -12.42
CA SER A 187 4.65 13.36 -12.14
C SER A 187 4.36 14.07 -10.82
N VAL A 188 3.08 14.36 -10.52
CA VAL A 188 2.69 14.99 -9.24
C VAL A 188 2.88 14.02 -8.08
N MET A 189 2.55 12.74 -8.27
CA MET A 189 2.79 11.72 -7.25
C MET A 189 4.28 11.60 -6.91
N GLU A 190 5.15 11.58 -7.92
CA GLU A 190 6.60 11.54 -7.75
C GLU A 190 7.16 12.80 -7.07
N LEU A 191 6.69 13.98 -7.50
CA LEU A 191 7.07 15.24 -6.88
C LEU A 191 6.71 15.26 -5.39
N GLY A 192 5.52 14.77 -5.04
CA GLY A 192 5.10 14.63 -3.65
C GLY A 192 5.97 13.64 -2.88
N ALA A 193 6.32 12.51 -3.49
CA ALA A 193 7.13 11.47 -2.85
C ALA A 193 8.59 11.91 -2.60
N MET A 194 9.20 12.63 -3.53
CA MET A 194 10.66 12.91 -3.52
C MET A 194 11.00 14.30 -3.01
N VAL A 195 10.22 15.32 -3.37
CA VAL A 195 10.57 16.73 -3.15
C VAL A 195 9.63 17.36 -2.12
N CYS A 196 8.33 17.38 -2.41
CA CYS A 196 7.32 17.99 -1.57
C CYS A 196 6.89 17.01 -0.45
N THR A 197 7.83 16.55 0.36
CA THR A 197 7.58 15.56 1.42
C THR A 197 6.84 16.16 2.63
N ALA A 198 6.22 15.32 3.45
CA ALA A 198 5.34 15.78 4.53
C ALA A 198 6.07 16.62 5.60
N ARG A 199 7.27 16.18 6.04
CA ARG A 199 7.99 16.79 7.17
C ARG A 199 9.09 17.75 6.75
N SER A 200 9.88 17.38 5.74
CA SER A 200 11.08 18.14 5.34
C SER A 200 11.10 18.29 3.82
N PRO A 201 10.19 19.10 3.26
CA PRO A 201 10.12 19.29 1.82
C PRO A 201 11.38 20.01 1.31
N ARG A 202 11.93 19.53 0.20
CA ARG A 202 13.08 20.12 -0.48
C ARG A 202 12.62 21.22 -1.43
N CYS A 203 12.06 22.29 -0.87
CA CYS A 203 11.42 23.36 -1.65
C CYS A 203 12.35 23.95 -2.72
N GLU A 204 13.64 23.99 -2.42
CA GLU A 204 14.65 24.62 -3.28
C GLU A 204 14.99 23.75 -4.50
N GLU A 205 14.60 22.48 -4.49
CA GLU A 205 14.64 21.54 -5.63
C GLU A 205 13.31 21.49 -6.39
N CYS A 206 12.26 22.19 -5.92
CA CYS A 206 10.92 22.09 -6.49
C CYS A 206 10.78 22.89 -7.79
N PRO A 207 10.36 22.28 -8.92
CA PRO A 207 10.27 22.95 -10.23
C PRO A 207 9.21 24.06 -10.27
N VAL A 208 8.35 24.14 -9.26
CA VAL A 208 7.23 25.07 -9.15
C VAL A 208 7.29 25.91 -7.88
N LEU A 209 8.47 26.03 -7.26
CA LEU A 209 8.69 26.81 -6.04
C LEU A 209 8.11 28.22 -6.12
N SER A 210 8.41 28.94 -7.20
CA SER A 210 7.96 30.33 -7.41
C SER A 210 6.45 30.49 -7.46
N ASN A 211 5.70 29.42 -7.73
CA ASN A 211 4.25 29.41 -7.89
C ASN A 211 3.52 28.76 -6.70
N CYS A 212 4.25 28.26 -5.70
CA CYS A 212 3.68 27.56 -4.56
C CYS A 212 3.01 28.53 -3.59
N ALA A 213 1.67 28.49 -3.49
CA ALA A 213 0.90 29.35 -2.60
C ALA A 213 1.35 29.24 -1.13
N TRP A 214 1.67 28.03 -0.66
CA TRP A 214 2.13 27.81 0.71
C TRP A 214 3.49 28.45 0.99
N VAL A 215 4.41 28.43 0.01
CA VAL A 215 5.72 29.09 0.15
C VAL A 215 5.57 30.60 0.08
N GLN A 216 4.74 31.12 -0.84
CA GLN A 216 4.47 32.55 -0.95
C GLN A 216 3.81 33.13 0.31
N ALA A 217 3.02 32.32 1.02
CA ALA A 217 2.43 32.67 2.31
C ALA A 217 3.42 32.57 3.50
N GLY A 218 4.71 32.30 3.27
CA GLY A 218 5.72 32.19 4.32
C GLY A 218 5.74 30.84 5.03
N ARG A 219 5.23 29.77 4.39
CA ARG A 219 5.21 28.38 4.92
C ARG A 219 4.48 28.26 6.27
N PRO A 220 3.21 28.71 6.40
CA PRO A 220 2.47 28.63 7.65
C PRO A 220 2.35 27.17 8.15
N GLU A 221 2.34 27.00 9.47
CA GLU A 221 2.17 25.70 10.14
C GLU A 221 0.81 25.06 9.84
N PRO A 222 0.69 23.71 9.89
CA PRO A 222 -0.57 23.04 9.63
C PRO A 222 -1.60 23.28 10.74
N HIS A 223 -2.88 23.34 10.34
CA HIS A 223 -4.00 23.49 11.27
C HIS A 223 -4.24 22.27 12.18
N TYR A 224 -3.59 21.14 11.91
CA TYR A 224 -3.62 19.96 12.77
C TYR A 224 -2.30 19.18 12.65
N ILE A 225 -2.01 18.39 13.69
CA ILE A 225 -0.87 17.49 13.71
C ILE A 225 -1.40 16.05 13.60
N PRO A 226 -0.98 15.27 12.59
CA PRO A 226 -1.33 13.85 12.51
C PRO A 226 -0.87 13.10 13.77
N LYS A 227 -1.78 12.43 14.47
CA LYS A 227 -1.45 11.64 15.66
C LYS A 227 -0.92 10.27 15.24
N GLY A 228 0.30 9.94 15.66
CA GLY A 228 0.83 8.58 15.57
C GLY A 228 0.21 7.69 16.66
N GLN A 229 0.00 6.41 16.35
CA GLN A 229 -0.36 5.40 17.36
C GLN A 229 0.89 4.66 17.83
N ALA A 230 0.99 4.39 19.13
CA ALA A 230 2.06 3.58 19.72
C ALA A 230 2.03 2.15 19.17
N TRP A 231 3.18 1.58 18.81
CA TRP A 231 3.28 0.19 18.30
C TRP A 231 3.49 -0.83 19.42
N HIS A 232 4.42 -0.54 20.31
CA HIS A 232 4.74 -1.43 21.42
C HIS A 232 3.55 -1.58 22.38
N GLY A 233 3.28 -2.82 22.81
CA GLY A 233 2.20 -3.18 23.73
C GLY A 233 0.81 -3.29 23.09
N THR A 234 0.70 -3.12 21.77
CA THR A 234 -0.62 -3.11 21.09
C THR A 234 -0.99 -4.46 20.50
N ASP A 235 -2.29 -4.70 20.32
CA ASP A 235 -2.80 -5.93 19.70
C ASP A 235 -2.21 -6.16 18.30
N ARG A 236 -1.89 -5.09 17.56
CA ARG A 236 -1.22 -5.18 16.25
C ARG A 236 0.20 -5.76 16.33
N GLN A 237 0.93 -5.52 17.41
CA GLN A 237 2.24 -6.12 17.64
C GLN A 237 2.11 -7.63 17.86
N VAL A 238 1.20 -8.03 18.75
CA VAL A 238 0.94 -9.45 19.06
C VAL A 238 0.44 -10.20 17.84
N ARG A 239 -0.53 -9.63 17.10
CA ARG A 239 -1.00 -10.18 15.82
C ARG A 239 0.11 -10.34 14.80
N GLY A 240 1.01 -9.35 14.71
CA GLY A 240 2.17 -9.41 13.81
C GLY A 240 3.12 -10.55 14.17
N ALA A 241 3.37 -10.77 15.47
CA ALA A 241 4.19 -11.87 15.96
C ALA A 241 3.53 -13.24 15.71
N MET A 242 2.24 -13.40 16.00
CA MET A 242 1.49 -14.63 15.67
C MET A 242 1.52 -14.92 14.16
N MET A 243 1.32 -13.90 13.32
CA MET A 243 1.45 -14.05 11.87
C MET A 243 2.86 -14.49 11.45
N ALA A 244 3.90 -14.05 12.15
CA ALA A 244 5.27 -14.50 11.87
C ALA A 244 5.45 -15.99 12.17
N VAL A 245 4.84 -16.50 13.24
CA VAL A 245 4.79 -17.94 13.56
C VAL A 245 4.10 -18.71 12.44
N LEU A 246 2.87 -18.32 12.09
CA LEU A 246 2.06 -19.04 11.10
C LEU A 246 2.71 -19.07 9.70
N ARG A 247 3.48 -18.05 9.34
CA ARG A 247 4.17 -18.00 8.04
C ARG A 247 5.36 -18.94 7.92
N GLN A 248 6.07 -19.17 9.02
CA GLN A 248 7.22 -20.08 9.04
C GLN A 248 6.83 -21.52 9.33
N ALA A 249 5.61 -21.75 9.83
CA ALA A 249 5.13 -23.10 10.07
C ALA A 249 4.87 -23.84 8.74
N GLU A 250 5.40 -25.06 8.65
CA GLU A 250 5.13 -26.00 7.54
C GLU A 250 3.76 -26.69 7.69
N GLY A 251 3.16 -26.64 8.89
CA GLY A 251 1.87 -27.24 9.19
C GLY A 251 1.11 -26.48 10.28
N PRO A 252 -0.04 -27.02 10.74
CA PRO A 252 -0.80 -26.43 11.84
C PRO A 252 0.03 -26.26 13.11
N VAL A 253 -0.10 -25.09 13.74
CA VAL A 253 0.51 -24.74 15.02
C VAL A 253 -0.52 -24.95 16.12
N LEU A 254 -0.16 -25.72 17.16
CA LEU A 254 -1.05 -25.93 18.30
C LEU A 254 -1.50 -24.59 18.89
N ARG A 255 -2.81 -24.48 19.17
CA ARG A 255 -3.43 -23.25 19.67
C ARG A 255 -2.79 -22.81 20.98
N GLU A 256 -2.47 -23.77 21.83
CA GLU A 256 -1.87 -23.57 23.15
C GLU A 256 -0.51 -22.90 23.03
N LEU A 257 0.31 -23.26 22.03
CA LEU A 257 1.62 -22.63 21.82
C LEU A 257 1.50 -21.14 21.46
N LEU A 258 0.42 -20.73 20.80
CA LEU A 258 0.18 -19.32 20.48
C LEU A 258 -0.36 -18.51 21.68
N LEU A 259 -1.00 -19.18 22.64
CA LEU A 259 -1.69 -18.53 23.76
C LEU A 259 -0.94 -18.64 25.10
N THR A 260 0.01 -19.57 25.21
CA THR A 260 0.79 -19.79 26.42
C THR A 260 2.28 -19.68 26.09
N GLY A 261 2.99 -18.82 26.83
CA GLY A 261 4.45 -18.83 26.86
C GLY A 261 4.96 -20.11 27.50
N PRO A 262 6.25 -20.47 27.34
CA PRO A 262 6.80 -21.66 27.97
C PRO A 262 6.54 -21.59 29.48
N VAL A 263 5.95 -22.66 30.01
CA VAL A 263 6.00 -22.92 31.45
C VAL A 263 7.48 -23.09 31.77
N ASP A 264 8.00 -22.29 32.70
CA ASP A 264 9.41 -22.33 33.10
C ASP A 264 9.74 -23.71 33.71
N LEU A 265 10.09 -24.65 32.85
CA LEU A 265 10.47 -26.02 33.18
C LEU A 265 11.99 -26.17 33.04
N GLY A 266 12.78 -25.21 33.51
CA GLY A 266 14.21 -25.37 33.84
C GLY A 266 15.12 -25.98 32.77
N ALA A 267 14.73 -25.98 31.50
CA ALA A 267 15.52 -26.54 30.41
C ALA A 267 16.46 -25.44 29.86
N PRO A 268 17.75 -25.75 29.62
CA PRO A 268 18.69 -24.76 29.13
C PRO A 268 18.22 -24.23 27.77
N ALA A 269 18.29 -22.90 27.62
CA ALA A 269 17.89 -22.16 26.44
C ALA A 269 18.70 -22.60 25.21
N ALA A 270 18.21 -23.63 24.51
CA ALA A 270 18.66 -23.95 23.17
C ALA A 270 18.05 -22.92 22.21
N ASP A 271 18.85 -21.91 21.85
CA ASP A 271 18.68 -21.00 20.70
C ASP A 271 17.31 -20.29 20.56
N SER A 272 16.53 -20.25 21.63
CA SER A 272 15.11 -19.84 21.64
C SER A 272 14.87 -18.34 21.41
N SER A 273 15.93 -17.54 21.26
CA SER A 273 15.85 -16.13 20.90
C SER A 273 15.63 -15.88 19.41
N LEU A 274 15.72 -16.92 18.55
CA LEU A 274 15.69 -16.77 17.09
C LEU A 274 14.43 -17.32 16.39
N SER A 275 13.56 -18.09 17.06
CA SER A 275 12.33 -18.58 16.43
C SER A 275 11.18 -17.54 16.53
N PRO A 276 10.26 -17.45 15.55
CA PRO A 276 9.10 -16.57 15.65
C PRO A 276 8.23 -16.86 16.88
N LEU A 277 8.18 -18.12 17.32
CA LEU A 277 7.42 -18.52 18.50
C LEU A 277 8.07 -17.96 19.78
N GLY A 278 9.39 -18.07 19.90
CA GLY A 278 10.15 -17.43 20.97
C GLY A 278 9.97 -15.91 20.98
N ALA A 279 9.99 -15.28 19.81
CA ALA A 279 9.74 -13.83 19.67
C ALA A 279 8.31 -13.42 20.08
N LEU A 280 7.30 -14.24 19.80
CA LEU A 280 5.93 -14.03 20.28
C LEU A 280 5.87 -14.11 21.81
N HIS A 281 6.49 -15.13 22.40
CA HIS A 281 6.51 -15.33 23.84
C HIS A 281 7.28 -14.22 24.57
N ALA A 282 8.37 -13.73 23.99
CA ALA A 282 9.18 -12.63 24.53
C ALA A 282 8.42 -11.30 24.62
N LEU A 283 7.25 -11.16 23.95
CA LEU A 283 6.38 -10.00 24.15
C LEU A 283 5.75 -9.95 25.54
N SER A 284 5.67 -11.10 26.23
CA SER A 284 5.02 -11.24 27.54
C SER A 284 3.62 -10.62 27.56
N ALA A 285 2.88 -10.77 26.45
CA ALA A 285 1.56 -10.18 26.29
C ALA A 285 0.55 -10.85 27.24
N PRO A 286 -0.38 -10.10 27.86
CA PRO A 286 -1.44 -10.68 28.68
C PRO A 286 -2.26 -11.72 27.90
N GLN A 287 -2.75 -12.76 28.58
CA GLN A 287 -3.51 -13.84 27.95
C GLN A 287 -4.70 -13.32 27.14
N GLU A 288 -5.48 -12.39 27.69
CA GLU A 288 -6.60 -11.77 26.98
C GLU A 288 -6.17 -11.08 25.67
N GLN A 289 -4.95 -10.51 25.64
CA GLN A 289 -4.41 -9.88 24.44
C GLN A 289 -4.03 -10.91 23.38
N LEU A 290 -3.43 -12.03 23.76
CA LEU A 290 -3.14 -13.16 22.87
C LEU A 290 -4.44 -13.72 22.27
N GLU A 291 -5.47 -13.92 23.11
CA GLU A 291 -6.78 -14.42 22.69
C GLU A 291 -7.46 -13.48 21.71
N ARG A 292 -7.49 -12.16 22.00
CA ARG A 292 -8.02 -11.15 21.07
C ARG A 292 -7.24 -11.10 19.77
N ALA A 293 -5.91 -11.21 19.84
CA ALA A 293 -5.05 -11.21 18.65
C ALA A 293 -5.38 -12.39 17.73
N LEU A 294 -5.42 -13.61 18.27
CA LEU A 294 -5.75 -14.82 17.53
C LEU A 294 -7.19 -14.79 16.99
N ALA A 295 -8.17 -14.44 17.82
CA ALA A 295 -9.57 -14.32 17.40
C ALA A 295 -9.72 -13.33 16.24
N GLY A 296 -8.97 -12.23 16.25
CA GLY A 296 -8.96 -11.29 15.14
C GLY A 296 -8.31 -11.87 13.87
N LEU A 297 -7.32 -12.76 13.96
CA LEU A 297 -6.68 -13.36 12.78
C LEU A 297 -7.67 -14.31 12.10
N LEU A 298 -8.35 -15.13 12.90
CA LEU A 298 -9.42 -16.01 12.44
C LEU A 298 -10.56 -15.23 11.79
N ARG A 299 -11.06 -14.18 12.46
CA ARG A 299 -12.14 -13.32 11.93
C ARG A 299 -11.76 -12.63 10.61
N ASP A 300 -10.50 -12.23 10.48
CA ASP A 300 -10.03 -11.54 9.28
C ASP A 300 -9.68 -12.49 8.12
N GLY A 301 -9.80 -13.80 8.32
CA GLY A 301 -9.43 -14.84 7.35
C GLY A 301 -7.93 -15.04 7.20
N LEU A 302 -7.12 -14.49 8.11
CA LEU A 302 -5.66 -14.61 8.07
C LEU A 302 -5.13 -15.91 8.69
N ALA A 303 -6.01 -16.64 9.37
CA ALA A 303 -5.74 -17.95 9.93
C ALA A 303 -7.02 -18.78 9.93
N GLU A 304 -6.86 -20.09 9.93
CA GLU A 304 -7.92 -21.09 10.12
C GLU A 304 -7.62 -21.92 11.36
N LEU A 305 -8.67 -22.36 12.05
CA LEU A 305 -8.58 -23.29 13.17
C LEU A 305 -9.17 -24.64 12.76
N SER A 306 -8.43 -25.70 13.05
CA SER A 306 -8.83 -27.10 12.87
C SER A 306 -8.46 -27.92 14.11
N ASP A 307 -8.85 -29.19 14.15
CA ASP A 307 -8.45 -30.11 15.22
C ASP A 307 -6.92 -30.27 15.32
N ALA A 308 -6.21 -30.09 14.21
CA ALA A 308 -4.74 -30.15 14.17
C ALA A 308 -4.07 -28.86 14.68
N GLY A 309 -4.82 -27.77 14.85
CA GLY A 309 -4.31 -26.47 15.29
C GLY A 309 -4.64 -25.33 14.33
N VAL A 310 -3.89 -24.23 14.47
CA VAL A 310 -4.03 -22.99 13.72
C VAL A 310 -3.03 -22.94 12.56
N ARG A 311 -3.49 -22.60 11.35
CA ARG A 311 -2.63 -22.45 10.18
C ARG A 311 -3.03 -21.24 9.33
N LEU A 312 -2.22 -20.91 8.34
CA LEU A 312 -2.64 -20.00 7.26
C LEU A 312 -3.78 -20.64 6.45
N PRO A 313 -4.66 -19.83 5.83
CA PRO A 313 -5.80 -20.34 5.08
C PRO A 313 -5.35 -21.18 3.88
N ALA A 314 -6.15 -22.18 3.56
CA ALA A 314 -5.91 -23.06 2.42
C ALA A 314 -6.30 -22.42 1.07
#